data_AF-A0A9D5S7K3-F1
#
_entry.id   AF-A0A9D5S7K3-F1
#
_cell.length_a   1.000
_cell.length_b   1.000
_cell.length_c   1.000
_cell.angle_alpha   90.00
_cell.angle_beta   90.00
_cell.angle_gamma   90.00
#
_symmetry.space_group_name_H-M   'P 1'
#
loop_
_entity.id
_entity.type
_entity.pdbx_description
1 polymer ?
#
loop_
_entity_poly.entity_id
_entity_poly.type
_entity_poly.pdbx_seq_one_letter_code
_entity_poly.pdbx_strand_id
1 'polypeptide(L)' 'MEQRFNYALAAIKDGTVDSQKAIQDDIAELSKYYGSELWKLDFAADEAGKLPPDLKRGVLSEDGIWNLLADYRDIQKKNK' A
#
# COMPACT_ATOMS: atom_id res chain seq x y z
N MET A 1 -7.47 -4.38 1.23
CA MET A 1 -6.38 -3.39 1.10
C MET A 1 -5.12 -3.83 1.83
N GLU A 2 -5.17 -4.17 3.12
CA GLU A 2 -3.99 -4.66 3.86
C GLU A 2 -3.29 -5.87 3.20
N GLN A 3 -4.04 -6.85 2.66
CA GLN A 3 -3.42 -7.97 1.93
C GLN A 3 -2.67 -7.52 0.66
N ARG A 4 -3.27 -6.61 -0.12
CA ARG A 4 -2.65 -6.03 -1.33
C ARG A 4 -1.40 -5.23 -0.97
N PHE A 5 -1.46 -4.47 0.13
CA PHE A 5 -0.31 -3.73 0.66
C PHE A 5 0.85 -4.66 1.03
N ASN A 6 0.58 -5.74 1.77
CA ASN A 6 1.62 -6.72 2.12
C ASN A 6 2.19 -7.45 0.90
N TYR A 7 1.35 -7.78 -0.08
CA TYR A 7 1.78 -8.42 -1.32
C TYR A 7 2.67 -7.49 -2.15
N ALA A 8 2.27 -6.23 -2.30
CA ALA A 8 3.05 -5.20 -2.97
C ALA A 8 4.40 -4.95 -2.28
N LEU A 9 4.42 -4.88 -0.94
CA LEU A 9 5.67 -4.77 -0.17
C LEU A 9 6.62 -5.96 -0.43
N ALA A 10 6.08 -7.18 -0.45
CA ALA A 10 6.88 -8.37 -0.71
C ALA A 10 7.46 -8.37 -2.14
N ALA A 11 6.67 -7.99 -3.13
CA ALA A 11 7.10 -7.93 -4.54
C ALA A 11 8.13 -6.82 -4.79
N ILE A 12 7.99 -5.66 -4.15
CA ILE A 12 9.00 -4.60 -4.19
C ILE A 12 10.32 -5.09 -3.57
N LYS A 13 10.24 -5.77 -2.42
CA LYS A 13 11.40 -6.32 -1.72
C LYS A 13 12.09 -7.45 -2.49
N ASP A 14 11.33 -8.26 -3.21
CA ASP A 14 11.83 -9.30 -4.10
C ASP A 14 12.69 -8.70 -5.23
N GLY A 15 12.35 -7.50 -5.70
CA GLY A 15 13.20 -6.72 -6.60
C GLY A 15 13.23 -7.23 -8.04
N THR A 16 12.51 -8.31 -8.37
CA THR A 16 12.40 -8.81 -9.75
C THR A 16 11.38 -8.02 -10.56
N VAL A 17 11.64 -7.89 -11.86
CA VAL A 17 10.75 -7.18 -12.78
C VAL A 17 9.39 -7.88 -12.92
N ASP A 18 9.37 -9.21 -12.86
CA ASP A 18 8.16 -10.03 -12.96
C ASP A 18 7.24 -9.79 -11.76
N SER A 19 7.78 -9.83 -10.54
CA SER A 19 7.03 -9.51 -9.31
C SER A 19 6.52 -8.07 -9.32
N GLN A 20 7.33 -7.11 -9.79
CA GLN A 20 6.93 -5.70 -9.90
C GLN A 20 5.81 -5.49 -10.92
N LYS A 21 5.81 -6.22 -12.04
CA LYS A 21 4.71 -6.19 -13.01
C LYS A 21 3.43 -6.83 -12.45
N ALA A 22 3.56 -7.89 -11.67
CA ALA A 22 2.42 -8.58 -11.07
C ALA A 22 1.62 -7.68 -10.12
N ILE A 23 2.28 -6.74 -9.42
CA ILE A 23 1.65 -5.83 -8.46
C ILE A 23 1.16 -4.51 -9.06
N GLN A 24 1.24 -4.32 -10.38
CA GLN A 24 0.86 -3.05 -11.00
C GLN A 24 -0.62 -2.70 -10.74
N ASP A 25 -1.51 -3.70 -10.78
CA ASP A 25 -2.93 -3.53 -10.45
C ASP A 25 -3.14 -3.23 -8.96
N ASP A 26 -2.44 -3.97 -8.09
CA ASP A 26 -2.49 -3.75 -6.63
C ASP A 26 -2.06 -2.32 -6.26
N ILE A 27 -0.99 -1.81 -6.89
CA ILE A 27 -0.50 -0.44 -6.70
C ILE A 27 -1.54 0.60 -7.16
N ALA A 28 -2.20 0.37 -8.30
CA ALA A 28 -3.24 1.28 -8.80
C ALA A 28 -4.43 1.33 -7.84
N GLU A 29 -4.86 0.19 -7.33
CA GLU A 29 -5.97 0.09 -6.39
C GLU A 29 -5.62 0.64 -5.00
N LEU A 30 -4.39 0.44 -4.52
CA LEU A 30 -3.90 1.05 -3.28
C LEU A 30 -3.83 2.57 -3.39
N SER A 31 -3.38 3.10 -4.53
CA SER A 31 -3.38 4.54 -4.81
C SER A 31 -4.80 5.12 -4.81
N LYS A 32 -5.74 4.44 -5.48
CA LYS A 32 -7.15 4.81 -5.49
C LYS A 32 -7.76 4.78 -4.10
N TYR A 33 -7.47 3.74 -3.33
CA TYR A 33 -7.92 3.62 -1.94
C TYR A 33 -7.38 4.75 -1.07
N TYR A 34 -6.08 5.02 -1.12
CA TYR A 34 -5.44 6.09 -0.35
C TYR A 34 -6.03 7.48 -0.65
N GLY A 35 -6.39 7.74 -1.91
CA GLY A 35 -7.06 8.97 -2.30
C GLY A 35 -8.57 9.03 -2.01
N SER A 36 -9.17 7.94 -1.52
CA SER A 36 -10.62 7.83 -1.34
C SER A 36 -11.10 8.30 0.03
N GLU A 37 -12.39 8.63 0.13
CA GLU A 37 -13.05 8.90 1.42
C GLU A 37 -13.06 7.67 2.33
N LEU A 38 -13.05 6.45 1.76
CA LEU A 38 -13.02 5.21 2.54
C LEU A 38 -11.75 5.11 3.39
N TRP A 39 -10.59 5.44 2.82
CA TRP A 39 -9.34 5.45 3.59
C TRP A 39 -9.39 6.45 4.75
N LYS A 40 -9.98 7.63 4.56
CA LYS A 40 -10.15 8.62 5.62
C LYS A 40 -11.04 8.12 6.76
N LEU A 41 -12.11 7.40 6.41
CA LEU A 41 -13.01 6.79 7.39
C LEU A 41 -12.32 5.67 8.18
N ASP A 42 -11.57 4.81 7.49
CA ASP A 42 -10.82 3.72 8.11
C ASP A 42 -9.69 4.26 9.00
N PHE A 43 -9.01 5.34 8.57
CA PHE A 43 -8.00 6.05 9.36
C PHE A 43 -8.61 6.68 10.62
N ALA A 44 -9.73 7.39 10.50
CA ALA A 44 -10.43 7.96 11.65
C ALA A 44 -10.96 6.88 12.62
N ALA A 45 -11.33 5.70 12.11
CA ALA A 45 -11.71 4.57 12.95
C ALA A 45 -10.50 3.98 13.71
N ASP A 46 -9.32 3.97 13.09
CA ASP A 46 -8.06 3.58 13.74
C ASP A 46 -7.70 4.54 14.87
N GLU A 47 -7.71 5.85 14.59
CA GLU A 47 -7.43 6.90 15.57
C GLU A 47 -8.43 6.89 16.74
N ALA A 48 -9.69 6.58 16.45
CA ALA A 48 -10.73 6.43 17.47
C ALA A 48 -10.62 5.14 18.29
N GLY A 49 -9.60 4.29 18.03
CA GLY A 49 -9.38 3.03 18.73
C GLY A 49 -10.46 1.97 18.45
N LYS A 50 -11.21 2.11 17.36
CA LYS A 50 -12.31 1.19 16.99
C LYS A 50 -11.80 -0.08 16.29
N LEU A 51 -10.55 -0.09 15.85
CA LEU A 51 -9.96 -1.23 15.17
C LEU A 51 -9.38 -2.24 16.15
N PRO A 52 -9.50 -3.55 15.87
CA PRO A 52 -8.92 -4.59 16.71
C PRO A 52 -7.42 -4.37 16.92
N PRO A 53 -6.88 -4.69 18.11
CA PRO A 53 -5.44 -4.58 18.39
C PRO A 53 -4.61 -5.57 17.57
N ASP A 54 -5.19 -6.70 17.15
CA ASP A 54 -4.54 -7.72 16.32
C ASP A 54 -4.60 -7.38 14.81
N LEU A 55 -5.34 -6.34 14.43
CA LEU A 55 -5.46 -5.94 13.04
C LEU A 55 -4.15 -5.27 12.60
N LYS A 56 -3.54 -5.79 11.53
CA LYS A 56 -2.43 -5.11 10.85
C LYS A 56 -2.94 -3.80 10.24
N ARG A 57 -2.24 -2.72 10.54
CA ARG A 57 -2.58 -1.32 10.15
C ARG A 57 -1.52 -0.74 9.21
N GLY A 58 -0.82 -1.58 8.46
CA GLY A 58 0.21 -1.13 7.51
C GLY A 58 -0.39 -0.20 6.46
N VAL A 59 -1.61 -0.50 6.02
CA VAL A 59 -2.35 0.32 5.05
C VAL A 59 -2.93 1.62 5.65
N LEU A 60 -3.03 1.70 6.98
CA LEU A 60 -3.53 2.87 7.72
C LEU A 60 -2.40 3.66 8.40
N SER A 61 -1.15 3.29 8.15
CA SER A 61 -0.01 4.09 8.59
C SER A 61 0.12 5.32 7.72
N GLU A 62 0.39 6.48 8.33
CA GLU A 62 0.49 7.79 7.67
C GLU A 62 1.43 7.75 6.46
N ASP A 63 2.58 7.07 6.61
CA ASP A 63 3.58 6.90 5.56
C ASP A 63 3.51 5.56 4.80
N GLY A 64 2.63 4.63 5.19
CA GLY A 64 2.67 3.25 4.71
C GLY A 64 2.45 3.13 3.21
N ILE A 65 1.24 3.50 2.75
CA ILE A 65 0.90 3.46 1.31
C ILE A 65 1.76 4.46 0.53
N TRP A 66 2.02 5.64 1.09
CA TRP A 66 2.79 6.68 0.40
C TRP A 66 4.22 6.20 0.06
N ASN A 67 4.93 5.61 1.03
CA ASN A 67 6.28 5.06 0.80
C ASN A 67 6.26 3.95 -0.24
N LEU A 68 5.28 3.05 -0.18
CA LEU A 68 5.14 1.96 -1.16
C LEU A 68 4.96 2.51 -2.59
N LEU A 69 4.08 3.49 -2.77
CA LEU A 69 3.83 4.10 -4.08
C LEU A 69 5.06 4.86 -4.59
N ALA A 70 5.77 5.55 -3.70
CA ALA A 70 6.99 6.27 -4.02
C ALA A 70 8.11 5.32 -4.49
N ASP A 71 8.32 4.23 -3.77
CA ASP A 71 9.33 3.21 -4.08
C ASP A 71 9.03 2.53 -5.42
N TYR A 72 7.78 2.10 -5.63
CA TYR A 72 7.34 1.53 -6.91
C TYR A 72 7.60 2.50 -8.08
N ARG A 73 7.30 3.79 -7.92
CA ARG A 73 7.53 4.81 -8.95
C ARG A 73 9.02 4.99 -9.24
N ASP A 74 9.88 4.94 -8.24
CA ASP A 74 11.33 5.04 -8.41
C ASP A 74 11.88 3.85 -9.20
N ILE A 75 11.45 2.64 -8.85
CA ILE A 75 11.78 1.40 -9.57
C ILE A 75 11.35 1.48 -11.05
N GLN A 76 10.12 1.93 -11.33
CA GLN A 76 9.64 2.07 -12.70
C GLN A 76 10.45 3.09 -13.53
N LYS A 77 11.02 4.11 -12.90
CA LYS A 77 11.92 5.05 -13.58
C LYS A 77 13.29 4.45 -13.90
N LYS A 78 13.82 3.60 -13.00
CA LYS A 78 15.12 2.93 -13.18
C LYS A 78 15.08 1.84 -14.26
N ASN A 79 13.91 1.23 -14.44
CA ASN A 79 13.69 0.17 -15.43
C ASN A 79 13.31 0.70 -16.84
N LYS A 80 13.36 2.01 -17.06
CA LYS A 80 13.01 2.68 -18.32
C LYS A 80 14.25 3.15 -19.07
#